data_AF-A0A0M8VSQ7-F1
#
_entry.id   AF-A0A0M8VSQ7-F1
#
_cell.length_a   1.000
_cell.length_b   1.000
_cell.length_c   1.000
_cell.angle_alpha   90.00
_cell.angle_beta   90.00
_cell.angle_gamma   90.00
#
_symmetry.space_group_name_H-M   'P 1'
#
loop_
_entity.id
_entity.type
_entity.pdbx_description
1 polymer ?
#
loop_
_entity_poly.entity_id
_entity_poly.type
_entity_poly.pdbx_seq_one_letter_code
_entity_poly.pdbx_strand_id
1 'polypeptide(L)'
;SLPRAAWLLGLPEPVVIPAPAGTLDPAPLDEALTQLTGPRGSFLVAATAGTTDAGLIDPLPQIAALCTTHGARLHIDAAYGGGLLFSERRRTQLTGLEHADTVTLDLHKLGWQPVAAGLLTVKNPSDLTALAHRADYLNADDDTEAGLPDLLGRSLRTTRRPDVLKIAVTLKTLGREGLGALVDQVCDHAHEFARQIQT
;
A
#
# COMPACT_ATOMS: atom_id res chain seq x y z
N SER A 1 -10.07 -3.43 -5.64
CA SER A 1 -8.97 -4.36 -6.02
C SER A 1 -9.07 -5.67 -5.24
N LEU A 2 -9.32 -5.60 -3.92
CA LEU A 2 -9.30 -6.77 -3.01
C LEU A 2 -10.26 -7.93 -3.41
N PRO A 3 -11.57 -7.73 -3.69
CA PRO A 3 -12.44 -8.85 -4.08
C PRO A 3 -11.98 -9.54 -5.36
N ARG A 4 -11.47 -8.76 -6.33
CA ARG A 4 -10.90 -9.31 -7.58
C ARG A 4 -9.64 -10.12 -7.31
N ALA A 5 -8.77 -9.68 -6.40
CA ALA A 5 -7.56 -10.41 -6.03
C ALA A 5 -7.90 -11.72 -5.33
N ALA A 6 -8.86 -11.71 -4.39
CA ALA A 6 -9.34 -12.92 -3.74
C ALA A 6 -9.91 -13.92 -4.76
N TRP A 7 -10.75 -13.46 -5.69
CA TRP A 7 -11.29 -14.28 -6.77
C TRP A 7 -10.19 -14.89 -7.66
N LEU A 8 -9.20 -14.10 -8.10
CA LEU A 8 -8.07 -14.59 -8.92
C LEU A 8 -7.22 -15.65 -8.20
N LEU A 9 -7.13 -15.56 -6.87
CA LEU A 9 -6.39 -16.51 -6.04
C LEU A 9 -7.23 -17.71 -5.59
N GLY A 10 -8.51 -17.78 -5.98
CA GLY A 10 -9.43 -18.83 -5.53
C GLY A 10 -9.75 -18.78 -4.04
N LEU A 11 -9.57 -17.62 -3.39
CA LEU A 11 -9.88 -17.41 -1.99
C LEU A 11 -11.39 -17.14 -1.81
N PRO A 12 -11.94 -17.38 -0.60
CA PRO A 12 -13.28 -16.95 -0.26
C PRO A 12 -13.48 -15.44 -0.47
N GLU A 13 -14.73 -15.03 -0.63
CA GLU A 13 -15.07 -13.60 -0.69
C GLU A 13 -14.60 -12.89 0.60
N PRO A 14 -13.91 -11.74 0.50
CA PRO A 14 -13.47 -11.02 1.68
C PRO A 14 -14.63 -10.61 2.58
N VAL A 15 -14.47 -10.75 3.89
CA VAL A 15 -15.40 -10.18 4.88
C VAL A 15 -15.29 -8.66 4.81
N VAL A 16 -16.41 -7.98 4.55
CA VAL A 16 -16.47 -6.52 4.49
C VAL A 16 -16.82 -5.98 5.86
N ILE A 17 -15.90 -5.23 6.46
CA ILE A 17 -16.15 -4.51 7.71
C ILE A 17 -16.94 -3.23 7.41
N PRO A 18 -18.02 -2.95 8.15
CA PRO A 18 -18.78 -1.71 7.98
C PRO A 18 -17.91 -0.45 8.10
N ALA A 19 -18.20 0.51 7.22
CA ALA A 19 -17.55 1.83 7.19
C ALA A 19 -18.61 2.93 7.02
N PRO A 20 -19.55 3.10 7.98
CA PRO A 20 -20.69 4.02 7.82
C PRO A 20 -20.26 5.49 7.69
N ALA A 21 -19.11 5.86 8.26
CA ALA A 21 -18.49 7.18 8.13
C ALA A 21 -17.50 7.28 6.94
N GLY A 22 -17.43 6.24 6.09
CA GLY A 22 -16.50 6.16 4.96
C GLY A 22 -15.11 5.63 5.32
N THR A 23 -14.84 5.35 6.59
CA THR A 23 -13.64 4.66 7.10
C THR A 23 -14.04 3.42 7.87
N LEU A 24 -13.18 2.40 7.86
CA LEU A 24 -13.37 1.16 8.62
C LEU A 24 -13.58 1.44 10.10
N ASP A 25 -14.62 0.83 10.69
CA ASP A 25 -14.89 0.88 12.13
C ASP A 25 -14.08 -0.21 12.88
N PRO A 26 -13.22 0.15 13.85
CA PRO A 26 -12.47 -0.82 14.64
C PRO A 26 -13.33 -1.79 15.45
N ALA A 27 -14.52 -1.40 15.90
CA ALA A 27 -15.33 -2.27 16.77
C ALA A 27 -15.89 -3.50 16.04
N PRO A 28 -16.54 -3.36 14.86
CA PRO A 28 -16.91 -4.51 14.04
C PRO A 28 -15.73 -5.34 13.55
N LEU A 29 -14.55 -4.73 13.34
CA LEU A 29 -13.33 -5.48 13.01
C LEU A 29 -12.88 -6.39 14.18
N ASP A 30 -12.88 -5.86 15.40
CA ASP A 30 -12.54 -6.62 16.60
C ASP A 30 -13.49 -7.81 16.81
N GLU A 31 -14.80 -7.59 16.63
CA GLU A 31 -15.82 -8.63 16.67
C GLU A 31 -15.56 -9.70 15.59
N ALA A 32 -15.33 -9.29 14.34
CA ALA A 32 -15.05 -10.21 13.25
C ALA A 32 -13.81 -11.07 13.52
N LEU A 33 -12.70 -10.45 13.96
CA LEU A 33 -11.47 -11.17 14.28
C LEU A 33 -11.64 -12.12 15.48
N THR A 34 -12.47 -11.76 16.45
CA THR A 34 -12.77 -12.62 17.62
C THR A 34 -13.53 -13.90 17.23
N GLN A 35 -14.42 -13.82 16.24
CA GLN A 35 -15.22 -14.97 15.78
C GLN A 35 -14.46 -15.90 14.83
N LEU A 36 -13.40 -15.40 14.19
CA LEU A 36 -12.60 -16.17 13.25
C LEU A 36 -11.66 -17.13 13.99
N THR A 37 -11.61 -18.39 13.54
CA THR A 37 -10.74 -19.41 14.10
C THR A 37 -9.68 -19.82 13.08
N GLY A 38 -8.41 -19.75 13.49
CA GLY A 38 -7.28 -20.05 12.62
C GLY A 38 -5.95 -19.84 13.33
N PRO A 39 -4.83 -20.36 12.77
CA PRO A 39 -3.51 -20.11 13.33
C PRO A 39 -3.12 -18.63 13.17
N ARG A 40 -2.24 -18.12 14.04
CA ARG A 40 -1.69 -16.76 13.88
C ARG A 40 -1.12 -16.57 12.48
N GLY A 41 -1.44 -15.44 11.85
CA GLY A 41 -1.04 -15.09 10.50
C GLY A 41 -1.95 -15.62 9.39
N SER A 42 -3.01 -16.38 9.69
CA SER A 42 -3.93 -16.90 8.67
C SER A 42 -4.89 -15.87 8.10
N PHE A 43 -5.10 -14.76 8.81
CA PHE A 43 -6.02 -13.70 8.39
C PHE A 43 -5.24 -12.49 7.90
N LEU A 44 -5.76 -11.84 6.85
CA LEU A 44 -5.25 -10.59 6.32
C LEU A 44 -6.34 -9.52 6.47
N VAL A 45 -6.04 -8.50 7.25
CA VAL A 45 -6.82 -7.26 7.29
C VAL A 45 -6.24 -6.31 6.24
N ALA A 46 -7.11 -5.74 5.42
CA ALA A 46 -6.74 -4.72 4.45
C ALA A 46 -7.38 -3.39 4.84
N ALA A 47 -6.56 -2.44 5.30
CA ALA A 47 -6.97 -1.07 5.59
C ALA A 47 -6.61 -0.15 4.42
N THR A 48 -7.27 1.00 4.32
CA THR A 48 -7.07 1.99 3.25
C THR A 48 -6.57 3.31 3.81
N ALA A 49 -5.47 3.81 3.26
CA ALA A 49 -4.95 5.13 3.54
C ALA A 49 -5.18 6.04 2.32
N GLY A 50 -6.35 6.67 2.29
CA GLY A 50 -6.84 7.46 1.17
C GLY A 50 -7.80 6.65 0.29
N THR A 51 -9.08 6.60 0.68
CA THR A 51 -10.14 5.97 -0.11
C THR A 51 -10.33 6.65 -1.46
N THR A 52 -10.73 5.90 -2.48
CA THR A 52 -10.85 6.40 -3.85
C THR A 52 -11.83 7.56 -3.98
N ASP A 53 -12.98 7.47 -3.30
CA ASP A 53 -14.10 8.39 -3.53
C ASP A 53 -13.94 9.69 -2.74
N ALA A 54 -13.42 9.61 -1.50
CA ALA A 54 -13.41 10.72 -0.55
C ALA A 54 -12.03 11.03 0.04
N GLY A 55 -10.98 10.26 -0.30
CA GLY A 55 -9.64 10.47 0.23
C GLY A 55 -9.51 10.21 1.73
N LEU A 56 -10.42 9.44 2.33
CA LEU A 56 -10.45 9.18 3.76
C LEU A 56 -9.37 8.18 4.16
N ILE A 57 -8.85 8.31 5.37
CA ILE A 57 -7.80 7.43 5.92
C ILE A 57 -8.41 6.63 7.06
N ASP A 58 -8.34 5.31 6.97
CA ASP A 58 -8.78 4.42 8.04
C ASP A 58 -8.00 4.68 9.34
N PRO A 59 -8.55 4.35 10.51
CA PRO A 59 -7.87 4.50 11.80
C PRO A 59 -6.72 3.48 11.96
N LEU A 60 -5.62 3.71 11.22
CA LEU A 60 -4.50 2.76 11.06
C LEU A 60 -3.91 2.29 12.40
N PRO A 61 -3.65 3.17 13.40
CA PRO A 61 -3.10 2.72 14.69
C PRO A 61 -4.02 1.74 15.43
N GLN A 62 -5.34 2.01 15.42
CA GLN A 62 -6.34 1.15 16.06
C GLN A 62 -6.43 -0.20 15.35
N ILE A 63 -6.45 -0.19 14.01
CA ILE A 63 -6.48 -1.41 13.20
C ILE A 63 -5.21 -2.25 13.43
N ALA A 64 -4.04 -1.62 13.46
CA ALA A 64 -2.78 -2.28 13.72
C ALA A 64 -2.72 -2.94 15.11
N ALA A 65 -3.25 -2.26 16.13
CA ALA A 65 -3.37 -2.81 17.47
C ALA A 65 -4.24 -4.07 17.49
N LEU A 66 -5.40 -4.05 16.82
CA LEU A 66 -6.29 -5.21 16.69
C LEU A 66 -5.61 -6.36 15.92
N CYS A 67 -4.92 -6.07 14.82
CA CYS A 67 -4.17 -7.09 14.08
C CYS A 67 -3.12 -7.77 14.97
N THR A 68 -2.41 -6.99 15.80
CA THR A 68 -1.43 -7.51 16.74
C THR A 68 -2.08 -8.42 17.80
N THR A 69 -3.15 -7.96 18.43
CA THR A 69 -3.91 -8.70 19.46
C THR A 69 -4.36 -10.06 18.93
N HIS A 70 -5.01 -10.07 17.75
CA HIS A 70 -5.59 -11.26 17.14
C HIS A 70 -4.57 -12.08 16.33
N GLY A 71 -3.35 -11.57 16.15
CA GLY A 71 -2.35 -12.21 15.29
C GLY A 71 -2.75 -12.25 13.82
N ALA A 72 -3.52 -11.28 13.35
CA ALA A 72 -3.80 -11.10 11.93
C ALA A 72 -2.68 -10.29 11.25
N ARG A 73 -2.52 -10.51 9.95
CA ARG A 73 -1.63 -9.71 9.09
C ARG A 73 -2.30 -8.43 8.66
N LEU A 74 -1.51 -7.38 8.41
CA LEU A 74 -2.01 -6.08 7.99
C LEU A 74 -1.44 -5.65 6.64
N HIS A 75 -2.31 -5.50 5.64
CA HIS A 75 -2.03 -4.74 4.43
C HIS A 75 -2.62 -3.34 4.55
N ILE A 76 -1.86 -2.31 4.16
CA ILE A 76 -2.40 -0.96 4.00
C ILE A 76 -2.34 -0.57 2.52
N ASP A 77 -3.50 -0.37 1.91
CA ASP A 77 -3.61 0.24 0.59
C ASP A 77 -3.47 1.76 0.72
N ALA A 78 -2.24 2.24 0.56
CA ALA A 78 -1.91 3.67 0.50
C ALA A 78 -1.71 4.12 -0.96
N ALA A 79 -2.37 3.46 -1.93
CA ALA A 79 -2.15 3.74 -3.34
C ALA A 79 -2.39 5.23 -3.67
N TYR A 80 -3.49 5.80 -3.17
CA TYR A 80 -3.80 7.21 -3.32
C TYR A 80 -3.12 8.08 -2.25
N GLY A 81 -3.37 7.80 -0.96
CA GLY A 81 -2.94 8.68 0.13
C GLY A 81 -1.45 8.61 0.47
N GLY A 82 -0.71 7.60 0.01
CA GLY A 82 0.69 7.42 0.40
C GLY A 82 1.63 8.53 -0.10
N GLY A 83 1.22 9.34 -1.09
CA GLY A 83 1.95 10.56 -1.47
C GLY A 83 2.06 11.59 -0.35
N LEU A 84 1.18 11.55 0.66
CA LEU A 84 1.26 12.42 1.83
C LEU A 84 2.57 12.23 2.62
N LEU A 85 3.28 11.10 2.47
CA LEU A 85 4.60 10.88 3.08
C LEU A 85 5.67 11.87 2.61
N PHE A 86 5.50 12.46 1.42
CA PHE A 86 6.42 13.48 0.90
C PHE A 86 6.25 14.83 1.59
N SER A 87 5.07 15.12 2.16
CA SER A 87 4.78 16.39 2.83
C SER A 87 5.15 16.33 4.32
N GLU A 88 5.97 17.27 4.79
CA GLU A 88 6.25 17.43 6.23
C GLU A 88 5.01 17.87 7.03
N ARG A 89 4.07 18.59 6.40
CA ARG A 89 2.82 19.05 7.03
C ARG A 89 1.80 17.92 7.20
N ARG A 90 1.81 16.92 6.32
CA ARG A 90 0.72 15.94 6.20
C ARG A 90 1.12 14.50 6.46
N ARG A 91 2.41 14.17 6.47
CA ARG A 91 2.89 12.78 6.68
C ARG A 91 2.35 12.14 7.97
N THR A 92 2.06 12.91 9.01
CA THR A 92 1.50 12.42 10.27
C THR A 92 0.06 11.91 10.13
N GLN A 93 -0.67 12.25 9.07
CA GLN A 93 -1.98 11.64 8.77
C GLN A 93 -1.87 10.15 8.46
N LEU A 94 -0.68 9.68 8.06
CA LEU A 94 -0.38 8.28 7.80
C LEU A 94 0.29 7.58 9.00
N THR A 95 0.16 8.14 10.21
CA THR A 95 0.65 7.47 11.43
C THR A 95 0.02 6.09 11.55
N GLY A 96 0.85 5.06 11.78
CA GLY A 96 0.45 3.67 11.83
C GLY A 96 0.76 2.87 10.56
N LEU A 97 1.16 3.53 9.47
CA LEU A 97 1.60 2.86 8.24
C LEU A 97 2.77 1.91 8.48
N GLU A 98 3.67 2.26 9.41
CA GLU A 98 4.85 1.50 9.83
C GLU A 98 4.53 0.15 10.50
N HIS A 99 3.27 -0.05 10.93
CA HIS A 99 2.82 -1.30 11.52
C HIS A 99 2.42 -2.35 10.50
N ALA A 100 2.20 -1.96 9.22
CA ALA A 100 1.79 -2.90 8.19
C ALA A 100 2.86 -3.95 7.86
N ASP A 101 2.39 -5.14 7.52
CA ASP A 101 3.21 -6.17 6.87
C ASP A 101 3.54 -5.78 5.43
N THR A 102 2.57 -5.19 4.74
CA THR A 102 2.69 -4.76 3.35
C THR A 102 1.96 -3.45 3.10
N VAL A 103 2.50 -2.62 2.22
CA VAL A 103 1.88 -1.35 1.82
C VAL A 103 1.89 -1.22 0.30
N THR A 104 0.76 -0.84 -0.28
CA THR A 104 0.68 -0.42 -1.69
C THR A 104 0.79 1.10 -1.78
N LEU A 105 1.54 1.63 -2.75
CA LEU A 105 1.63 3.06 -3.07
C LEU A 105 1.67 3.25 -4.60
N ASP A 106 0.90 4.19 -5.15
CA ASP A 106 0.95 4.52 -6.58
C ASP A 106 1.53 5.93 -6.80
N LEU A 107 2.78 5.99 -7.27
CA LEU A 107 3.43 7.25 -7.65
C LEU A 107 2.84 7.85 -8.93
N HIS A 108 2.01 7.11 -9.67
CA HIS A 108 1.23 7.66 -10.78
C HIS A 108 -0.07 8.34 -10.32
N LYS A 109 -0.30 8.45 -9.00
CA LYS A 109 -1.32 9.29 -8.38
C LYS A 109 -0.63 10.52 -7.77
N LEU A 110 -0.46 10.58 -6.45
CA LEU A 110 0.25 11.68 -5.75
C LEU A 110 1.79 11.51 -5.80
N GLY A 111 2.34 11.25 -6.98
CA GLY A 111 3.79 11.18 -7.23
C GLY A 111 4.22 11.67 -8.62
N TRP A 112 3.28 12.27 -9.37
CA TRP A 112 3.51 12.87 -10.69
C TRP A 112 4.21 11.95 -11.71
N GLN A 113 3.95 10.65 -11.65
CA GLN A 113 4.44 9.69 -12.64
C GLN A 113 3.38 9.37 -13.71
N PRO A 114 3.77 9.15 -14.98
CA PRO A 114 2.87 8.50 -15.93
C PRO A 114 2.64 7.04 -15.53
N VAL A 115 1.43 6.55 -15.79
CA VAL A 115 1.06 5.13 -15.57
C VAL A 115 1.98 4.21 -16.39
N ALA A 116 2.44 3.06 -15.86
CA ALA A 116 2.25 2.56 -14.50
C ALA A 116 3.44 2.93 -13.60
N ALA A 117 3.17 3.23 -12.33
CA ALA A 117 4.20 3.50 -11.31
C ALA A 117 3.68 3.10 -9.92
N GLY A 118 3.30 1.83 -9.77
CA GLY A 118 2.84 1.26 -8.50
C GLY A 118 3.98 0.55 -7.77
N LEU A 119 3.98 0.63 -6.45
CA LEU A 119 4.95 0.02 -5.55
C LEU A 119 4.21 -0.85 -4.53
N LEU A 120 4.76 -2.02 -4.26
CA LEU A 120 4.42 -2.85 -3.10
C LEU A 120 5.65 -2.88 -2.20
N THR A 121 5.53 -2.38 -0.98
CA THR A 121 6.56 -2.56 0.05
C THR A 121 6.19 -3.72 0.94
N VAL A 122 7.15 -4.56 1.26
CA VAL A 122 6.97 -5.76 2.08
C VAL A 122 7.95 -5.70 3.24
N LYS A 123 7.44 -5.80 4.46
CA LYS A 123 8.24 -5.71 5.68
C LYS A 123 9.15 -6.92 5.88
N ASN A 124 8.62 -8.12 5.64
CA ASN A 124 9.37 -9.36 5.72
C ASN A 124 9.63 -9.94 4.32
N PRO A 125 10.89 -9.94 3.83
CA PRO A 125 11.22 -10.47 2.51
C PRO A 125 10.77 -11.92 2.26
N SER A 126 10.64 -12.75 3.30
CA SER A 126 10.17 -14.13 3.15
C SER A 126 8.72 -14.22 2.63
N ASP A 127 7.93 -13.16 2.77
CA ASP A 127 6.57 -13.14 2.22
C ASP A 127 6.57 -13.19 0.68
N LEU A 128 7.65 -12.75 0.04
CA LEU A 128 7.82 -12.83 -1.41
C LEU A 128 8.17 -14.23 -1.89
N THR A 129 8.51 -15.17 -1.00
CA THR A 129 8.79 -16.56 -1.38
C THR A 129 7.58 -17.24 -2.03
N ALA A 130 6.36 -16.79 -1.76
CA ALA A 130 5.17 -17.24 -2.46
C ALA A 130 5.19 -16.95 -3.99
N LEU A 131 6.03 -15.99 -4.42
CA LEU A 131 6.25 -15.64 -5.83
C LEU A 131 7.52 -16.30 -6.40
N ALA A 132 8.25 -17.09 -5.59
CA ALA A 132 9.49 -17.70 -6.03
C ALA A 132 9.21 -18.68 -7.18
N HIS A 133 9.82 -18.39 -8.32
CA HIS A 133 9.81 -19.26 -9.48
C HIS A 133 11.22 -19.29 -10.04
N ARG A 134 11.80 -20.49 -10.14
CA ARG A 134 13.12 -20.69 -10.75
C ARG A 134 12.94 -21.25 -12.14
N ALA A 135 13.61 -20.64 -13.11
CA ALA A 135 13.82 -21.20 -14.43
C ALA A 135 15.30 -21.05 -14.76
N ASP A 136 15.98 -22.16 -15.06
CA ASP A 136 17.45 -22.19 -15.15
C ASP A 136 18.03 -21.20 -16.17
N TYR A 137 17.28 -20.86 -17.23
CA TYR A 137 17.70 -19.87 -18.23
C TYR A 137 17.50 -18.41 -17.81
N LEU A 138 16.75 -18.14 -16.74
CA LEU A 138 16.48 -16.81 -16.19
C LEU A 138 17.20 -16.54 -14.86
N ASN A 139 17.69 -17.60 -14.20
CA ASN A 139 18.39 -17.56 -12.92
C ASN A 139 19.81 -18.11 -13.10
N ALA A 140 20.58 -17.52 -14.01
CA ALA A 140 21.96 -17.93 -14.21
C ALA A 140 22.76 -17.58 -12.94
N ASP A 141 23.45 -18.58 -12.38
CA ASP A 141 24.10 -18.42 -11.08
C ASP A 141 25.22 -17.35 -11.14
N ASP A 142 25.85 -17.16 -12.31
CA ASP A 142 26.90 -16.17 -12.57
C ASP A 142 26.44 -14.71 -12.42
N ASP A 143 25.20 -14.37 -12.79
CA ASP A 143 24.63 -13.04 -12.56
C ASP A 143 24.55 -12.72 -11.06
N THR A 144 24.09 -13.68 -10.26
CA THR A 144 23.98 -13.50 -8.81
C THR A 144 25.34 -13.52 -8.12
N GLU A 145 26.29 -14.34 -8.59
CA GLU A 145 27.68 -14.33 -8.15
C GLU A 145 28.38 -13.00 -8.48
N ALA A 146 28.02 -12.36 -9.60
CA ALA A 146 28.46 -11.02 -9.98
C ALA A 146 27.77 -9.89 -9.18
N GLY A 147 26.87 -10.22 -8.26
CA GLY A 147 26.17 -9.26 -7.38
C GLY A 147 24.95 -8.61 -8.01
N LEU A 148 24.48 -9.08 -9.17
CA LEU A 148 23.22 -8.61 -9.74
C LEU A 148 22.05 -9.25 -8.98
N PRO A 149 21.05 -8.46 -8.53
CA PRO A 149 19.95 -9.00 -7.74
C PRO A 149 19.02 -9.84 -8.61
N ASP A 150 18.63 -11.02 -8.12
CA ASP A 150 17.49 -11.76 -8.69
C ASP A 150 16.19 -10.98 -8.45
N LEU A 151 15.46 -10.78 -9.55
CA LEU A 151 14.22 -10.01 -9.60
C LEU A 151 12.99 -10.86 -9.96
N LEU A 152 13.13 -12.15 -10.30
CA LEU A 152 12.03 -13.01 -10.71
C LEU A 152 11.06 -13.29 -9.56
N GLY A 153 11.59 -13.62 -8.37
CA GLY A 153 10.79 -13.87 -7.17
C GLY A 153 10.12 -12.63 -6.55
N ARG A 154 10.10 -11.48 -7.25
CA ARG A 154 9.55 -10.21 -6.75
C ARG A 154 8.25 -9.79 -7.43
N SER A 155 7.77 -10.52 -8.43
CA SER A 155 6.57 -10.19 -9.19
C SER A 155 5.96 -11.43 -9.83
N LEU A 156 4.66 -11.38 -10.11
CA LEU A 156 3.98 -12.36 -10.97
C LEU A 156 4.44 -12.27 -12.45
N ARG A 157 5.17 -11.22 -12.83
CA ARG A 157 5.66 -11.01 -14.20
C ARG A 157 7.14 -11.34 -14.30
N THR A 158 7.51 -12.13 -15.30
CA THR A 158 8.90 -12.35 -15.72
C THR A 158 9.50 -11.06 -16.30
N THR A 159 9.09 -10.67 -17.51
CA THR A 159 9.59 -9.45 -18.18
C THR A 159 8.82 -8.22 -17.71
N ARG A 160 9.55 -7.13 -17.41
CA ARG A 160 8.98 -5.88 -16.91
C ARG A 160 9.61 -4.67 -17.58
N ARG A 161 8.84 -3.57 -17.67
CA ARG A 161 9.35 -2.27 -18.10
C ARG A 161 10.19 -1.65 -16.99
N PRO A 162 11.21 -0.83 -17.32
CA PRO A 162 12.04 -0.15 -16.33
C PRO A 162 11.32 1.09 -15.75
N ASP A 163 10.11 0.91 -15.20
CA ASP A 163 9.31 2.01 -14.63
C ASP A 163 10.03 2.72 -13.46
N VAL A 164 11.04 2.08 -12.87
CA VAL A 164 11.92 2.67 -11.86
C VAL A 164 12.70 3.89 -12.38
N LEU A 165 13.02 3.96 -13.68
CA LEU A 165 13.84 5.05 -14.22
C LEU A 165 13.12 6.41 -14.14
N LYS A 166 11.85 6.48 -14.57
CA LYS A 166 11.04 7.71 -14.48
C LYS A 166 10.81 8.15 -13.03
N ILE A 167 10.61 7.19 -12.13
CA ILE A 167 10.49 7.42 -10.68
C ILE A 167 11.79 8.02 -10.15
N ALA A 168 12.93 7.40 -10.47
CA ALA A 168 14.24 7.86 -10.03
C ALA A 168 14.56 9.28 -10.55
N VAL A 169 14.28 9.56 -11.83
CA VAL A 169 14.45 10.90 -12.42
C VAL A 169 13.63 11.94 -11.66
N THR A 170 12.37 11.63 -11.35
CA THR A 170 11.49 12.57 -10.63
C THR A 170 11.97 12.82 -9.21
N LEU A 171 12.32 11.75 -8.47
CA LEU A 171 12.86 11.85 -7.12
C LEU A 171 14.20 12.60 -7.09
N LYS A 172 15.06 12.41 -8.09
CA LYS A 172 16.34 13.12 -8.20
C LYS A 172 16.16 14.60 -8.58
N THR A 173 15.14 14.92 -9.36
CA THR A 173 14.89 16.28 -9.86
C THR A 173 14.17 17.14 -8.82
N LEU A 174 13.10 16.62 -8.23
CA LEU A 174 12.26 17.36 -7.28
C LEU A 174 12.68 17.14 -5.82
N GLY A 175 13.35 16.04 -5.53
CA GLY A 175 13.57 15.61 -4.15
C GLY A 175 12.27 15.30 -3.42
N ARG A 176 12.41 14.99 -2.12
CA ARG A 176 11.26 14.80 -1.23
C ARG A 176 10.49 16.11 -1.03
N GLU A 177 11.21 17.21 -0.82
CA GLU A 177 10.63 18.54 -0.57
C GLU A 177 9.80 19.05 -1.74
N GLY A 178 10.29 18.93 -2.98
CA GLY A 178 9.55 19.35 -4.17
C GLY A 178 8.27 18.55 -4.38
N LEU A 179 8.33 17.22 -4.20
CA LEU A 179 7.12 16.39 -4.21
C LEU A 179 6.16 16.77 -3.08
N GLY A 180 6.68 17.02 -1.88
CA GLY A 180 5.90 17.46 -0.72
C GLY A 180 5.17 18.77 -0.98
N ALA A 181 5.83 19.75 -1.60
CA ALA A 181 5.23 21.03 -1.97
C ALA A 181 4.09 20.86 -2.98
N LEU A 182 4.25 19.99 -3.98
CA LEU A 182 3.18 19.69 -4.95
C LEU A 182 1.97 19.02 -4.28
N VAL A 183 2.21 18.08 -3.35
CA VAL A 183 1.15 17.45 -2.55
C VAL A 183 0.43 18.49 -1.70
N ASP A 184 1.17 19.35 -1.01
CA ASP A 184 0.61 20.39 -0.16
C ASP A 184 -0.27 21.36 -0.95
N GLN A 185 0.17 21.76 -2.15
CA GLN A 185 -0.59 22.62 -3.04
C GLN A 185 -1.92 21.99 -3.46
N VAL A 186 -1.93 20.71 -3.85
CA VAL A 186 -3.17 20.00 -4.23
C VAL A 186 -4.16 19.98 -3.06
N CYS A 187 -3.69 19.61 -1.87
CA CYS A 187 -4.55 19.55 -0.70
C CYS A 187 -5.01 20.95 -0.22
N ASP A 188 -4.16 21.97 -0.30
CA ASP A 188 -4.53 23.34 0.09
C ASP A 188 -5.59 23.91 -0.87
N HIS A 189 -5.47 23.65 -2.18
CA HIS A 189 -6.52 24.00 -3.15
C HIS A 189 -7.85 23.27 -2.91
N ALA A 190 -7.79 21.99 -2.53
CA ALA A 190 -8.99 21.23 -2.21
C ALA A 190 -9.72 21.82 -0.98
N HIS A 191 -8.98 22.19 0.07
CA HIS A 191 -9.55 22.86 1.23
C HIS A 191 -10.09 24.26 0.89
N GLU A 192 -9.38 25.03 0.07
CA GLU A 192 -9.84 26.33 -0.41
C GLU A 192 -11.21 26.21 -1.09
N PHE A 193 -11.30 25.29 -2.06
CA PHE A 193 -12.54 25.04 -2.78
C PHE A 193 -13.67 24.61 -1.83
N ALA A 194 -13.40 23.71 -0.89
CA ALA A 194 -14.37 23.27 0.11
C ALA A 194 -14.93 24.44 0.94
N ARG A 195 -14.09 25.41 1.34
CA ARG A 195 -14.56 26.61 2.06
C ARG A 195 -15.45 27.49 1.20
N GLN A 196 -15.15 27.61 -0.10
CA GLN A 196 -15.92 28.46 -1.02
C GLN A 196 -17.33 27.92 -1.28
N ILE A 197 -17.52 26.60 -1.30
CA ILE A 197 -18.84 25.98 -1.54
C ILE A 197 -19.69 25.82 -0.27
N GLN A 198 -19.09 26.01 0.91
CA GLN A 198 -19.79 26.01 2.21
C GLN A 198 -20.30 27.41 2.61
N THR A 199 -19.97 28.43 1.83
CA THR A 199 -20.43 29.81 1.99
C THR A 199 -21.67 30.04 1.12
#